data_AF-A0A529SL36-F1
#
_entry.id   AF-A0A529SL36-F1
#
_cell.length_a   1.000
_cell.length_b   1.000
_cell.length_c   1.000
_cell.angle_alpha   90.00
_cell.angle_beta   90.00
_cell.angle_gamma   90.00
#
_symmetry.space_group_name_H-M   'P 1'
#
loop_
_entity.id
_entity.type
_entity.pdbx_description
1 polymer ?
#
loop_
_entity_poly.entity_id
_entity_poly.type
_entity_poly.pdbx_seq_one_letter_code
_entity_poly.pdbx_strand_id
1 'polypeptide(L)'
;FVPALDQILSRTPKVDHILIETSGLALPKPLVQAFQWPTVKSRVTVDGVVAVVDGPALADGRVASDMDALQAQRAADDSLDHDDPVEEVFEDQIACADLIILSKSDLMDAAGSERANAVIGEHVARAVKVVPTAQGKVDPSVLLGLGLAVEDDIENRKTHHDDEL
;
A
#
# COMPACT_ATOMS: atom_id res chain seq x y z
N PHE A 1 -11.42 12.87 -4.20
CA PHE A 1 -11.24 12.44 -2.80
C PHE A 1 -11.99 13.32 -1.78
N VAL A 2 -11.67 14.62 -1.59
CA VAL A 2 -12.23 15.45 -0.50
C VAL A 2 -13.76 15.44 -0.35
N PRO A 3 -14.59 15.55 -1.42
CA PRO A 3 -16.05 15.52 -1.26
C PRO A 3 -16.59 14.20 -0.69
N ALA A 4 -15.92 13.08 -1.00
CA ALA A 4 -16.29 11.77 -0.46
C ALA A 4 -15.95 11.69 1.04
N LEU A 5 -14.80 12.22 1.44
CA LEU A 5 -14.41 12.33 2.84
C LEU A 5 -15.42 13.15 3.64
N ASP A 6 -15.87 14.30 3.10
CA ASP A 6 -16.88 15.15 3.75
C ASP A 6 -18.19 14.39 3.99
N GLN A 7 -18.65 13.62 3.00
CA GLN A 7 -19.83 12.77 3.16
C GLN A 7 -19.66 11.72 4.25
N ILE A 8 -18.51 11.04 4.29
CA ILE A 8 -18.20 10.03 5.31
C ILE A 8 -18.20 10.66 6.71
N LEU A 9 -17.51 11.80 6.89
CA LEU A 9 -17.40 12.49 8.17
C LEU A 9 -18.72 13.11 8.65
N SER A 10 -19.67 13.34 7.74
CA SER A 10 -21.01 13.85 8.09
C SER A 10 -21.96 12.78 8.66
N ARG A 11 -21.59 11.49 8.62
CA ARG A 11 -22.46 10.40 9.09
C ARG A 11 -22.70 10.48 10.60
N THR A 12 -23.90 10.04 11.00
CA THR A 12 -24.31 9.88 12.40
C THR A 12 -24.80 8.44 12.63
N PRO A 13 -24.19 7.66 13.55
CA PRO A 13 -23.03 8.02 14.37
C PRO A 13 -21.78 8.29 13.52
N LYS A 14 -20.82 9.03 14.09
CA LYS A 14 -19.53 9.27 13.45
C LYS A 14 -18.80 7.95 13.23
N VAL A 15 -18.01 7.88 12.16
CA VAL A 15 -17.10 6.76 11.93
C VAL A 15 -15.83 6.92 12.75
N ASP A 16 -15.30 5.81 13.26
CA ASP A 16 -14.04 5.79 14.02
C ASP A 16 -12.82 5.62 13.10
N HIS A 17 -12.98 4.84 12.02
CA HIS A 17 -11.93 4.54 11.05
C HIS A 17 -12.46 4.60 9.61
N ILE A 18 -11.57 4.92 8.68
CA ILE A 18 -11.82 4.90 7.24
C ILE A 18 -10.75 4.01 6.61
N LEU A 19 -11.19 2.97 5.89
CA LEU A 19 -10.31 2.17 5.05
C LEU A 19 -10.41 2.68 3.61
N ILE A 20 -9.27 3.03 3.02
CA ILE A 20 -9.19 3.50 1.64
C ILE A 20 -8.52 2.40 0.83
N GLU A 21 -9.29 1.77 -0.05
CA GLU A 21 -8.76 0.89 -1.08
C GLU A 21 -8.40 1.74 -2.29
N THR A 22 -7.18 1.58 -2.77
CA THR A 22 -6.70 2.22 -4.00
C THR A 22 -6.72 1.23 -5.15
N SER A 23 -6.62 1.71 -6.40
CA SER A 23 -6.32 0.79 -7.50
C SER A 23 -4.97 0.11 -7.22
N GLY A 24 -4.77 -1.10 -7.76
CA GLY A 24 -3.55 -1.87 -7.56
C GLY A 24 -2.26 -1.20 -8.06
N LEU A 25 -2.39 -0.11 -8.81
CA LEU A 25 -1.30 0.66 -9.41
C LEU A 25 -1.20 2.09 -8.87
N ALA A 26 -2.06 2.48 -7.95
CA ALA A 26 -1.99 3.80 -7.35
C ALA A 26 -0.79 3.91 -6.40
N LEU A 27 -0.15 5.08 -6.39
CA LEU A 27 0.95 5.39 -5.47
C LEU A 27 0.41 5.90 -4.12
N PRO A 28 0.84 5.33 -2.99
CA PRO A 28 0.39 5.77 -1.68
C PRO A 28 0.80 7.19 -1.33
N LYS A 29 1.99 7.63 -1.76
CA LYS A 29 2.59 8.90 -1.34
C LYS A 29 1.76 10.13 -1.73
N PRO A 30 1.37 10.35 -3.01
CA PRO A 30 0.50 11.46 -3.39
C PRO A 30 -0.85 11.45 -2.66
N LEU A 31 -1.41 10.26 -2.41
CA LEU A 31 -2.68 10.11 -1.70
C LEU A 31 -2.53 10.54 -0.23
N VAL A 32 -1.48 10.10 0.45
CA VAL A 32 -1.20 10.48 1.84
C VAL A 32 -0.89 11.97 1.96
N GLN A 33 -0.13 12.55 1.02
CA GLN A 33 0.14 14.00 0.99
C GLN A 33 -1.14 14.84 0.93
N ALA A 34 -2.19 14.37 0.25
CA ALA A 34 -3.48 15.07 0.22
C ALA A 34 -4.13 15.23 1.62
N PHE A 35 -3.76 14.42 2.61
CA PHE A 35 -4.23 14.56 3.99
C PHE A 35 -3.54 15.69 4.76
N GLN A 36 -2.38 16.15 4.30
CA GLN A 36 -1.71 17.32 4.88
C GLN A 36 -2.39 18.64 4.51
N TRP A 37 -3.30 18.65 3.52
CA TRP A 37 -3.99 19.87 3.12
C TRP A 37 -4.78 20.47 4.29
N PRO A 38 -4.79 21.81 4.47
CA PRO A 38 -5.41 22.45 5.65
C PRO A 38 -6.87 22.07 5.89
N THR A 39 -7.63 21.81 4.82
CA THR A 39 -9.04 21.41 4.87
C THR A 39 -9.25 19.98 5.37
N VAL A 40 -8.21 19.15 5.38
CA VAL A 40 -8.27 17.73 5.77
C VAL A 40 -7.52 17.48 7.07
N LYS A 41 -6.33 18.07 7.23
CA LYS A 41 -5.40 17.85 8.36
C LYS A 41 -6.01 18.02 9.75
N SER A 42 -7.01 18.89 9.90
CA SER A 42 -7.67 19.15 11.19
C SER A 42 -8.78 18.16 11.54
N ARG A 43 -9.15 17.26 10.62
CA ARG A 43 -10.36 16.42 10.74
C ARG A 43 -10.08 14.92 10.79
N VAL A 44 -8.95 14.49 10.25
CA VAL A 44 -8.55 13.08 10.12
C VAL A 44 -7.05 12.95 10.23
N THR A 45 -6.57 11.75 10.57
CA THR A 45 -5.16 11.36 10.58
C THR A 45 -5.00 10.06 9.79
N VAL A 46 -3.84 9.84 9.17
CA VAL A 46 -3.52 8.61 8.45
C VAL A 46 -2.80 7.66 9.41
N ASP A 47 -3.53 6.61 9.80
CA ASP A 47 -3.06 5.63 10.78
C ASP A 47 -1.86 4.80 10.27
N GLY A 48 -1.89 4.43 8.98
CA GLY A 48 -0.91 3.55 8.36
C GLY A 48 -1.19 3.36 6.87
N VAL A 49 -0.15 2.99 6.12
CA VAL A 49 -0.26 2.45 4.76
C VAL A 49 -0.08 0.93 4.83
N VAL A 50 -1.04 0.19 4.27
CA VAL A 50 -0.99 -1.28 4.22
C VAL A 50 -0.77 -1.72 2.77
N ALA A 51 0.32 -2.43 2.52
CA ALA A 51 0.57 -3.08 1.24
C ALA A 51 0.16 -4.56 1.32
N VAL A 52 -0.56 -5.05 0.31
CA VAL A 52 -0.92 -6.47 0.18
C VAL A 52 -0.12 -7.07 -0.97
N VAL A 53 0.68 -8.08 -0.67
CA VAL A 53 1.64 -8.66 -1.62
C VAL A 53 1.30 -10.11 -1.91
N ASP A 54 1.35 -10.51 -3.17
CA ASP A 54 1.21 -11.91 -3.57
C ASP A 54 2.50 -12.67 -3.25
N GLY A 55 2.45 -13.51 -2.21
CA GLY A 55 3.63 -14.22 -1.73
C GLY A 55 4.25 -15.16 -2.77
N PRO A 56 3.49 -16.09 -3.38
CA PRO A 56 4.00 -16.95 -4.44
C PRO A 56 4.60 -16.20 -5.61
N ALA A 57 3.95 -15.13 -6.09
CA ALA A 57 4.51 -14.32 -7.17
C ALA A 57 5.87 -13.74 -6.77
N LEU A 58 5.96 -13.16 -5.56
CA LEU A 58 7.18 -12.54 -5.08
C LEU A 58 8.31 -13.56 -4.85
N ALA A 59 7.97 -14.75 -4.34
CA ALA A 59 8.91 -15.86 -4.19
C ALA A 59 9.50 -16.36 -5.52
N ASP A 60 8.81 -16.10 -6.63
CA ASP A 60 9.22 -16.36 -8.01
C ASP A 60 9.90 -15.14 -8.68
N GLY A 61 10.11 -14.04 -7.95
CA GLY A 61 10.69 -12.80 -8.47
C GLY A 61 9.74 -11.98 -9.35
N ARG A 62 8.43 -12.09 -9.13
CA ARG A 62 7.39 -11.33 -9.84
C ARG A 62 6.54 -10.52 -8.86
N VAL A 63 6.00 -9.39 -9.30
CA VAL A 63 5.13 -8.54 -8.46
C VAL A 63 3.65 -8.97 -8.49
N ALA A 64 3.24 -9.72 -9.52
CA ALA A 64 1.90 -10.28 -9.64
C ALA A 64 1.91 -11.67 -10.28
N SER A 65 0.87 -12.46 -9.98
CA SER A 65 0.69 -13.79 -10.57
C SER A 65 0.31 -13.75 -12.06
N ASP A 66 -0.32 -12.65 -12.50
CA ASP A 66 -0.79 -12.42 -13.86
C ASP A 66 -0.34 -11.03 -14.33
N MET A 67 0.82 -10.98 -14.99
CA MET A 67 1.42 -9.73 -15.48
C MET A 67 0.66 -9.16 -16.67
N ASP A 68 0.02 -10.00 -17.48
CA ASP A 68 -0.76 -9.55 -18.64
C ASP A 68 -2.03 -8.82 -18.19
N ALA A 69 -2.72 -9.36 -17.18
CA ALA A 69 -3.87 -8.69 -16.57
C ALA A 69 -3.47 -7.37 -15.91
N LEU A 70 -2.33 -7.33 -15.23
CA LEU A 70 -1.81 -6.10 -14.61
C LEU A 70 -1.47 -5.04 -15.66
N GLN A 71 -0.84 -5.43 -16.76
CA GLN A 71 -0.56 -4.53 -17.88
C GLN A 71 -1.83 -4.02 -18.56
N ALA A 72 -2.84 -4.88 -18.72
CA ALA A 72 -4.13 -4.49 -19.27
C ALA A 72 -4.87 -3.51 -18.35
N GLN A 73 -4.83 -3.74 -17.03
CA GLN A 73 -5.39 -2.81 -16.04
C GLN A 73 -4.69 -1.46 -16.13
N ARG A 74 -3.37 -1.45 -16.23
CA ARG A 74 -2.56 -0.24 -16.36
C ARG A 74 -2.94 0.55 -17.60
N ALA A 75 -3.00 -0.10 -18.76
CA ALA A 75 -3.35 0.53 -20.02
C ALA A 75 -4.80 1.06 -20.08
N ALA A 76 -5.65 0.64 -19.14
CA ALA A 76 -7.03 1.09 -19.03
C ALA A 76 -7.23 2.21 -17.99
N ASP A 77 -6.21 2.54 -17.20
CA ASP A 77 -6.28 3.55 -16.15
C ASP A 77 -5.62 4.86 -16.61
N ASP A 78 -6.43 5.71 -17.25
CA ASP A 78 -6.01 7.03 -17.77
C ASP A 78 -5.42 7.96 -16.69
N SER A 79 -5.57 7.62 -15.40
CA SER A 79 -5.06 8.42 -14.27
C SER A 79 -3.63 8.09 -13.86
N LEU A 80 -3.06 6.99 -14.38
CA LEU A 80 -1.68 6.59 -14.12
C LEU A 80 -0.72 7.29 -15.08
N ASP A 81 0.51 7.49 -14.63
CA ASP A 81 1.59 7.74 -15.57
C ASP A 81 1.94 6.43 -16.29
N HIS A 82 1.82 6.45 -17.61
CA HIS A 82 1.95 5.24 -18.42
C HIS A 82 3.41 4.88 -18.70
N ASP A 83 4.36 5.70 -18.23
CA ASP A 83 5.79 5.54 -18.46
C ASP A 83 6.50 4.72 -17.36
N ASP A 84 6.04 4.71 -16.10
CA ASP A 84 6.76 4.06 -14.97
C ASP A 84 6.67 2.52 -14.96
N PRO A 85 7.75 1.74 -14.98
CA PRO A 85 7.66 0.28 -14.83
C PRO A 85 6.78 -0.18 -13.65
N VAL A 86 6.03 -1.28 -13.84
CA VAL A 86 5.14 -1.82 -12.79
C VAL A 86 5.95 -2.21 -11.54
N GLU A 87 7.18 -2.64 -11.77
CA GLU A 87 8.16 -2.92 -10.74
C GLU A 87 8.45 -1.68 -9.89
N GLU A 88 8.61 -0.50 -10.48
CA GLU A 88 8.85 0.74 -9.73
C GLU A 88 7.64 1.13 -8.88
N VAL A 89 6.42 0.96 -9.41
CA VAL A 89 5.18 1.18 -8.65
C VAL A 89 5.11 0.24 -7.44
N PHE A 90 5.49 -1.03 -7.62
CA PHE A 90 5.58 -1.98 -6.51
C PHE A 90 6.60 -1.52 -5.46
N GLU A 91 7.81 -1.16 -5.89
CA GLU A 91 8.87 -0.71 -4.98
C GLU A 91 8.42 0.47 -4.13
N ASP A 92 7.72 1.44 -4.74
CA ASP A 92 7.21 2.61 -4.05
C ASP A 92 6.06 2.28 -3.08
N GLN A 93 5.19 1.33 -3.44
CA GLN A 93 4.15 0.84 -2.54
C GLN A 93 4.75 0.14 -1.30
N ILE A 94 5.81 -0.64 -1.49
CA ILE A 94 6.53 -1.32 -0.40
C ILE A 94 7.29 -0.32 0.47
N ALA A 95 7.99 0.64 -0.14
CA ALA A 95 8.72 1.69 0.57
C ALA A 95 7.78 2.56 1.42
N CYS A 96 6.57 2.81 0.94
CA CYS A 96 5.55 3.55 1.65
C CYS A 96 4.86 2.76 2.77
N ALA A 97 4.98 1.43 2.83
CA ALA A 97 4.19 0.62 3.76
C ALA A 97 4.61 0.79 5.23
N ASP A 98 3.61 0.75 6.11
CA ASP A 98 3.76 0.60 7.57
C ASP A 98 3.49 -0.84 8.01
N LEU A 99 2.74 -1.58 7.20
CA LEU A 99 2.37 -2.97 7.38
C LEU A 99 2.31 -3.64 6.02
N ILE A 100 2.90 -4.83 5.91
CA ILE A 100 2.82 -5.64 4.70
C ILE A 100 2.04 -6.91 5.02
N ILE A 101 0.97 -7.17 4.26
CA ILE A 101 0.25 -8.43 4.28
C ILE A 101 0.83 -9.32 3.18
N LEU A 102 1.54 -10.38 3.58
CA LEU A 102 2.03 -11.39 2.66
C LEU A 102 0.91 -12.42 2.42
N SER A 103 0.21 -12.27 1.31
CA SER A 103 -0.95 -13.09 0.96
C SER A 103 -0.55 -14.45 0.37
N LYS A 104 -1.50 -15.40 0.44
CA LYS A 104 -1.35 -16.76 -0.09
C LYS A 104 -0.16 -17.52 0.52
N SER A 105 0.11 -17.29 1.80
CA SER A 105 1.21 -17.95 2.51
C SER A 105 1.04 -19.46 2.58
N ASP A 106 -0.19 -19.96 2.47
CA ASP A 106 -0.51 -21.39 2.38
C ASP A 106 -0.03 -22.07 1.08
N LEU A 107 0.35 -21.29 0.07
CA LEU A 107 0.86 -21.79 -1.21
C LEU A 107 2.40 -21.78 -1.27
N MET A 108 3.09 -21.40 -0.18
CA MET A 108 4.54 -21.34 -0.11
C MET A 108 5.08 -22.32 0.93
N ASP A 109 6.25 -22.90 0.63
CA ASP A 109 7.07 -23.58 1.63
C ASP A 109 7.96 -22.57 2.38
N ALA A 110 8.75 -23.07 3.34
CA ALA A 110 9.65 -22.23 4.13
C ALA A 110 10.64 -21.46 3.23
N ALA A 111 11.20 -22.12 2.21
CA ALA A 111 12.14 -21.50 1.29
C ALA A 111 11.48 -20.41 0.43
N GLY A 112 10.25 -20.62 -0.03
CA GLY A 112 9.47 -19.61 -0.74
C GLY A 112 9.16 -18.40 0.14
N SER A 113 8.78 -18.65 1.40
CA SER A 113 8.56 -17.58 2.37
C SER A 113 9.84 -16.77 2.64
N GLU A 114 11.00 -17.43 2.78
CA GLU A 114 12.28 -16.76 2.93
C GLU A 114 12.62 -15.89 1.70
N ARG A 115 12.42 -16.41 0.49
CA ARG A 115 12.64 -15.63 -0.75
C ARG A 115 11.74 -14.40 -0.82
N ALA A 116 10.44 -14.56 -0.57
CA ALA A 116 9.50 -13.43 -0.60
C ALA A 116 9.86 -12.36 0.44
N ASN A 117 10.21 -12.76 1.67
CA ASN A 117 10.64 -11.82 2.70
C ASN A 117 11.98 -11.13 2.36
N ALA A 118 12.89 -11.81 1.66
CA ALA A 118 14.13 -11.20 1.20
C ALA A 118 13.85 -10.07 0.20
N VAL A 119 12.99 -10.32 -0.80
CA VAL A 119 12.57 -9.29 -1.77
C VAL A 119 11.92 -8.11 -1.08
N ILE A 120 10.97 -8.33 -0.15
CA ILE A 120 10.40 -7.25 0.66
C ILE A 120 11.51 -6.45 1.37
N GLY A 121 12.46 -7.16 1.98
CA GLY A 121 13.59 -6.59 2.71
C GLY A 121 14.51 -5.69 1.88
N GLU A 122 14.60 -5.92 0.58
CA GLU A 122 15.40 -5.11 -0.35
C GLU A 122 14.77 -3.73 -0.61
N HIS A 123 13.44 -3.63 -0.52
CA HIS A 123 12.70 -2.41 -0.88
C HIS A 123 12.11 -1.65 0.32
N VAL A 124 12.20 -2.18 1.54
CA VAL A 124 11.80 -1.43 2.74
C VAL A 124 12.99 -0.68 3.34
N ALA A 125 12.85 0.64 3.47
CA ALA A 125 13.89 1.48 4.09
C ALA A 125 13.99 1.33 5.62
N ARG A 126 12.97 0.73 6.26
CA ARG A 126 12.87 0.52 7.70
C ARG A 126 12.25 -0.84 8.00
N ALA A 127 12.40 -1.31 9.25
CA ALA A 127 11.75 -2.54 9.67
C ALA A 127 10.22 -2.37 9.61
N VAL A 128 9.59 -3.02 8.64
CA VAL A 128 8.13 -3.07 8.46
C VAL A 128 7.62 -4.41 8.96
N LYS A 129 6.47 -4.41 9.64
CA LYS A 129 5.83 -5.65 10.07
C LYS A 129 5.28 -6.39 8.86
N VAL A 130 5.72 -7.62 8.63
CA VAL A 130 5.17 -8.51 7.61
C VAL A 130 4.25 -9.53 8.28
N VAL A 131 3.00 -9.62 7.82
CA VAL A 131 1.99 -10.52 8.37
C VAL A 131 1.60 -11.53 7.30
N PRO A 132 1.99 -12.81 7.44
CA PRO A 132 1.58 -13.86 6.52
C PRO A 132 0.10 -14.17 6.69
N THR A 133 -0.62 -14.31 5.57
CA THR A 133 -2.05 -14.63 5.55
C THR A 133 -2.36 -15.74 4.55
N ALA A 134 -3.29 -16.60 4.94
CA ALA A 134 -3.74 -17.72 4.14
C ALA A 134 -5.22 -17.55 3.77
N GLN A 135 -5.59 -17.94 2.55
CA GLN A 135 -6.99 -17.94 2.09
C GLN A 135 -7.72 -16.59 2.28
N GLY A 136 -7.01 -15.47 2.16
CA GLY A 136 -7.57 -14.12 2.32
C GLY A 136 -8.01 -13.77 3.74
N LYS A 137 -7.57 -14.52 4.76
CA LYS A 137 -7.93 -14.27 6.15
C LYS A 137 -6.88 -13.41 6.85
N VAL A 138 -7.29 -12.23 7.29
CA VAL A 138 -6.51 -11.31 8.13
C VAL A 138 -7.42 -10.80 9.25
N ASP A 139 -6.91 -10.71 10.47
CA ASP A 139 -7.65 -10.08 11.57
C ASP A 139 -7.67 -8.55 11.33
N PRO A 140 -8.84 -7.90 11.22
CA PRO A 140 -8.92 -6.45 11.04
C PRO A 140 -8.22 -5.66 12.13
N SER A 141 -8.06 -6.20 13.34
CA SER A 141 -7.33 -5.54 14.42
C SER A 141 -5.84 -5.35 14.11
N VAL A 142 -5.31 -6.04 13.11
CA VAL A 142 -3.93 -5.89 12.64
C VAL A 142 -3.79 -4.69 11.70
N LEU A 143 -4.89 -4.27 11.07
CA LEU A 143 -4.92 -3.19 10.08
C LEU A 143 -5.21 -1.81 10.68
N LEU A 144 -5.78 -1.76 11.90
CA LEU A 144 -6.28 -0.54 12.53
C LEU A 144 -5.56 -0.27 13.86
N GLY A 145 -5.38 1.00 14.18
CA GLY A 145 -4.81 1.45 15.45
C GLY A 145 -3.29 1.38 15.51
N LEU A 146 -2.62 1.56 14.36
CA LEU A 146 -1.16 1.59 14.27
C LEU A 146 -0.58 2.87 14.92
N GLY A 147 -1.34 3.98 14.90
CA GLY A 147 -1.03 5.23 15.57
C GLY A 147 0.16 5.99 14.99
N LEU A 148 0.44 5.82 13.70
CA LEU A 148 1.71 6.27 13.11
C LEU A 148 1.70 7.70 12.57
N ALA A 149 0.53 8.32 12.42
CA ALA A 149 0.36 9.67 11.86
C ALA A 149 1.20 9.86 10.58
N VAL A 150 1.02 8.94 9.63
CA VAL A 150 1.89 8.75 8.46
C VAL A 150 2.04 10.02 7.64
N GLU A 151 0.98 10.83 7.59
CA GLU A 151 0.98 12.11 6.91
C GLU A 151 2.07 13.07 7.41
N ASP A 152 2.57 12.96 8.64
CA ASP A 152 3.61 13.85 9.15
C ASP A 152 5.05 13.40 8.77
N ASP A 153 5.23 12.14 8.32
CA ASP A 153 6.55 11.57 7.95
C ASP A 153 6.65 11.17 6.46
N ILE A 154 5.55 11.27 5.71
CA ILE A 154 5.47 10.76 4.34
C ILE A 154 6.53 11.35 3.38
N GLU A 155 6.94 12.60 3.59
CA GLU A 155 7.98 13.26 2.79
C GLU A 155 9.36 12.58 2.91
N ASN A 156 9.65 11.97 4.06
CA ASN A 156 10.92 11.29 4.29
C ASN A 156 10.95 9.87 3.68
N ARG A 157 9.80 9.35 3.23
CA ARG A 157 9.70 8.04 2.59
C ARG A 157 10.09 8.20 1.13
N LYS A 158 11.34 7.87 0.83
CA LYS A 158 11.90 7.97 -0.52
C LYS A 158 11.22 6.97 -1.46
N THR A 159 10.76 7.48 -2.58
CA THR A 159 10.17 6.73 -3.70
C THR A 159 10.86 7.13 -5.00
N HIS A 160 10.78 6.31 -6.05
CA HIS A 160 11.33 6.64 -7.37
C HIS A 160 10.79 7.97 -7.90
N HIS A 161 9.51 8.22 -7.66
CA HIS A 161 8.82 9.46 -8.04
C HIS A 161 9.30 10.74 -7.32
N ASP A 162 10.21 10.63 -6.34
CA ASP A 162 10.86 11.82 -5.75
C ASP A 162 12.03 12.33 -6.60
N ASP A 163 12.65 11.46 -7.39
CA ASP A 163 13.86 11.75 -8.17
C ASP A 163 13.54 12.29 -9.59
N GLU A 164 12.25 12.36 -9.96
CA GLU A 164 11.76 12.85 -11.27
C GLU A 164 11.46 14.36 -11.33
N LEU A 165 11.81 15.13 -10.29
CA LEU A 165 11.58 16.58 -10.19
C LEU A 165 12.66 17.46 -10.82
#